data_AF-A0A1G7RRX9-F1
#
_entry.id   AF-A0A1G7RRX9-F1
#
_cell.length_a   1.000
_cell.length_b   1.000
_cell.length_c   1.000
_cell.angle_alpha   90.00
_cell.angle_beta   90.00
_cell.angle_gamma   90.00
#
_symmetry.space_group_name_H-M   'P 1'
#
loop_
_entity.id
_entity.type
_entity.pdbx_description
1 polymer ?
#
loop_
_entity_poly.entity_id
_entity_poly.type
_entity_poly.pdbx_seq_one_letter_code
_entity_poly.pdbx_strand_id
1 'polypeptide(L)'
;MAAVESPTRQRLDKWLWHARVTKTRTLAQKLIEGGSVRLNGQRITAPDQKVGPGDGLTLQIHSRIRVLRVVAIADHRGSAPLAATLYDDISPSLEKPES
;
A
#
# COMPACT_ATOMS: atom_id res chain seq x y z
N MET A 1 -26.69 -12.56 4.35
CA MET A 1 -25.84 -13.38 5.24
C MET A 1 -24.56 -12.62 5.51
N ALA A 2 -24.29 -12.39 6.80
CA ALA A 2 -23.11 -11.76 7.41
C ALA A 2 -22.43 -10.62 6.61
N ALA A 3 -22.88 -9.37 6.85
CA ALA A 3 -22.00 -8.22 6.71
C ALA A 3 -20.88 -8.40 7.74
N VAL A 4 -19.80 -9.04 7.32
CA VAL A 4 -18.57 -9.10 8.11
C VAL A 4 -18.13 -7.65 8.29
N GLU A 5 -18.20 -7.16 9.53
CA GLU A 5 -17.49 -5.96 9.96
C GLU A 5 -15.99 -6.28 9.87
N SER A 6 -15.49 -6.40 8.65
CA SER A 6 -14.08 -6.48 8.38
C SER A 6 -13.49 -5.20 8.97
N PRO A 7 -12.37 -5.27 9.71
CA PRO A 7 -11.69 -4.07 10.14
C PRO A 7 -11.57 -3.18 8.90
N THR A 8 -12.05 -1.94 8.96
CA THR A 8 -12.05 -1.07 7.77
C THR A 8 -10.68 -0.47 7.53
N ARG A 9 -9.78 -0.58 8.53
CA ARG A 9 -8.42 -0.06 8.47
C ARG A 9 -7.42 -1.03 9.08
N GLN A 10 -6.26 -1.14 8.43
CA GLN A 10 -5.12 -1.96 8.84
C GLN A 10 -3.87 -1.09 8.95
N ARG A 11 -2.91 -1.49 9.79
CA ARG A 11 -1.64 -0.79 9.87
C ARG A 11 -0.91 -0.81 8.53
N LEU A 12 -0.34 0.31 8.14
CA LEU A 12 0.36 0.51 6.87
C LEU A 12 1.51 -0.50 6.70
N ASP A 13 2.30 -0.71 7.75
CA ASP A 13 3.40 -1.69 7.73
C ASP A 13 2.91 -3.12 7.47
N LYS A 14 1.80 -3.51 8.11
CA LYS A 14 1.14 -4.80 7.88
C LYS A 14 0.59 -4.85 6.46
N TRP A 15 -0.15 -3.84 6.03
CA TRP A 15 -0.81 -3.83 4.72
C TRP A 15 0.21 -3.93 3.57
N LEU A 16 1.32 -3.17 3.60
CA LEU A 16 2.37 -3.23 2.58
C LEU A 16 2.99 -4.63 2.43
N TRP A 17 3.15 -5.34 3.54
CA TRP A 17 3.65 -6.71 3.55
C TRP A 17 2.63 -7.71 2.98
N HIS A 18 1.34 -7.54 3.31
CA HIS A 18 0.25 -8.37 2.79
C HIS A 18 0.02 -8.15 1.29
N ALA A 19 0.04 -6.90 0.83
CA ALA A 19 -0.03 -6.51 -0.57
C ALA A 19 1.22 -6.91 -1.38
N ARG A 20 2.22 -7.54 -0.74
CA ARG A 20 3.51 -7.94 -1.33
C ARG A 20 4.27 -6.79 -2.00
N VAL A 21 4.00 -5.55 -1.58
CA VAL A 21 4.77 -4.36 -1.99
C VAL A 21 6.19 -4.48 -1.47
N THR A 22 6.34 -5.00 -0.24
CA THR A 22 7.64 -5.28 0.38
C THR A 22 7.80 -6.78 0.66
N LYS A 23 9.06 -7.24 0.66
CA LYS A 23 9.39 -8.64 0.99
C LYS A 23 9.13 -8.96 2.47
N THR A 24 9.38 -8.00 3.35
CA THR A 24 9.28 -8.14 4.81
C THR A 24 8.62 -6.93 5.45
N ARG A 25 8.03 -7.14 6.64
CA ARG A 25 7.44 -6.07 7.45
C ARG A 25 8.47 -5.01 7.86
N THR A 26 9.68 -5.42 8.25
CA THR A 26 10.76 -4.50 8.62
C THR A 26 11.17 -3.58 7.45
N LEU A 27 11.15 -4.08 6.20
CA LEU A 27 11.41 -3.25 5.04
C LEU A 27 10.31 -2.21 4.82
N ALA A 28 9.04 -2.59 5.06
CA ALA A 28 7.93 -1.63 5.02
C ALA A 28 8.10 -0.54 6.08
N GLN A 29 8.44 -0.92 7.32
CA GLN A 29 8.71 0.03 8.40
C GLN A 29 9.82 1.01 8.03
N LYS A 30 10.96 0.51 7.53
CA LYS A 30 12.08 1.36 7.08
C LYS A 30 11.68 2.34 5.97
N LEU A 31 10.86 1.93 5.01
CA LEU A 31 10.37 2.82 3.95
C LEU A 31 9.47 3.92 4.52
N ILE A 32 8.59 3.56 5.46
CA ILE A 32 7.69 4.50 6.13
C ILE A 32 8.51 5.47 6.99
N GLU A 33 9.38 4.98 7.87
CA GLU A 33 10.23 5.79 8.76
C GLU A 33 11.19 6.69 7.96
N GLY A 34 11.73 6.20 6.84
CA GLY A 34 12.49 7.02 5.90
C GLY A 34 11.66 8.11 5.19
N GLY A 35 10.34 8.10 5.40
CA GLY A 35 9.38 9.03 4.83
C GLY A 35 9.29 8.91 3.32
N SER A 36 9.52 7.71 2.79
CA SER A 36 9.34 7.34 1.38
C SER A 36 7.89 6.93 1.09
N VAL A 37 7.00 6.98 2.08
CA VAL A 37 5.59 6.65 1.95
C VAL A 37 4.73 7.90 2.21
N ARG A 38 3.76 8.12 1.34
CA ARG A 38 2.73 9.16 1.51
C ARG A 38 1.35 8.50 1.46
N LEU A 39 0.46 8.97 2.33
CA LEU A 39 -0.94 8.58 2.37
C LEU A 39 -1.78 9.82 2.02
N ASN A 40 -2.58 9.75 0.95
CA ASN A 40 -3.40 10.84 0.46
C ASN A 40 -2.61 12.16 0.28
N GLY A 41 -1.36 12.07 -0.18
CA GLY A 41 -0.45 13.21 -0.35
C GLY A 41 0.27 13.66 0.92
N GLN A 42 -0.09 13.15 2.10
CA GLN A 42 0.63 13.43 3.35
C GLN A 42 1.78 12.45 3.57
N ARG A 43 2.96 12.97 3.89
CA ARG A 43 4.11 12.13 4.25
C ARG A 43 3.85 11.45 5.58
N ILE A 44 3.91 10.12 5.58
CA ILE A 44 3.72 9.31 6.79
C ILE A 44 5.05 8.72 7.19
N THR A 45 5.43 8.91 8.46
CA THR A 45 6.60 8.29 9.10
C THR A 45 6.22 7.30 10.20
N ALA A 46 4.95 7.22 10.56
CA ALA A 46 4.43 6.28 11.54
C ALA A 46 4.06 4.93 10.87
N PRO A 47 4.77 3.83 11.15
CA PRO A 47 4.45 2.52 10.57
C PRO A 47 3.11 1.93 11.04
N ASP A 48 2.65 2.34 12.22
CA ASP A 48 1.35 1.98 12.79
C ASP A 48 0.16 2.78 12.20
N GLN A 49 0.43 3.70 11.27
CA GLN A 49 -0.61 4.47 10.58
C GLN A 49 -1.67 3.53 10.00
N LYS A 50 -2.95 3.84 10.26
CA LYS A 50 -4.08 3.05 9.77
C LYS A 50 -4.44 3.47 8.35
N VAL A 51 -4.56 2.50 7.45
CA VAL A 51 -4.99 2.67 6.04
C VAL A 51 -6.17 1.77 5.74
N GLY A 52 -7.07 2.20 4.87
CA GLY A 52 -8.26 1.45 4.48
C GLY A 52 -8.61 1.63 3.00
N PRO A 53 -9.66 0.93 2.54
CA PRO A 53 -10.19 1.07 1.19
C PRO A 53 -10.49 2.52 0.83
N GLY A 54 -10.07 2.95 -0.35
CA GLY A 54 -10.20 4.33 -0.84
C GLY A 54 -8.99 5.22 -0.58
N ASP A 55 -8.08 4.83 0.33
CA ASP A 55 -6.85 5.59 0.57
C ASP A 55 -5.86 5.47 -0.60
N GLY A 56 -5.24 6.58 -0.98
CA GLY A 56 -4.15 6.63 -1.95
C GLY A 56 -2.79 6.54 -1.26
N LEU A 57 -2.02 5.50 -1.56
CA LEU A 57 -0.65 5.31 -1.11
C LEU A 57 0.33 5.67 -2.22
N THR A 58 1.29 6.52 -1.91
CA THR A 58 2.41 6.82 -2.79
C THR A 58 3.69 6.32 -2.15
N LEU A 59 4.36 5.39 -2.82
CA LEU A 59 5.58 4.75 -2.37
C LEU A 59 6.73 5.16 -3.28
N GLN A 60 7.80 5.65 -2.69
CA GLN A 60 9.03 5.96 -3.42
C GLN A 60 10.04 4.82 -3.19
N ILE A 61 10.35 4.06 -4.24
CA ILE A 61 11.24 2.89 -4.17
C ILE A 61 12.32 3.03 -5.24
N HIS A 62 13.60 3.09 -4.84
CA HIS A 62 14.76 3.10 -5.75
C HIS A 62 14.62 4.09 -6.94
N SER A 63 14.15 5.32 -6.69
CA SER A 63 13.87 6.37 -7.69
C SER A 63 12.62 6.19 -8.56
N ARG A 64 11.76 5.19 -8.31
CA ARG A 64 10.43 5.11 -8.90
C ARG A 64 9.36 5.50 -7.90
N ILE A 65 8.40 6.28 -8.35
CA ILE A 65 7.19 6.60 -7.59
C ILE A 65 6.12 5.62 -8.01
N ARG A 66 5.60 4.87 -7.04
CA ARG A 66 4.52 3.92 -7.22
C ARG A 66 3.28 4.46 -6.51
N VAL A 67 2.17 4.59 -7.23
CA VAL A 67 0.92 5.10 -6.66
C VAL A 67 -0.06 3.94 -6.63
N LEU A 68 -0.42 3.51 -5.43
CA LEU A 68 -1.33 2.41 -5.19
C LEU A 68 -2.57 2.96 -4.51
N ARG A 69 -3.75 2.64 -5.02
CA ARG A 69 -5.00 2.91 -4.29
C ARG A 69 -5.38 1.66 -3.51
N VAL A 70 -5.60 1.79 -2.22
CA VAL A 70 -6.08 0.68 -1.39
C VAL A 70 -7.52 0.37 -1.81
N VAL A 71 -7.78 -0.86 -2.24
CA VAL A 71 -9.11 -1.33 -2.63
C VAL A 71 -9.71 -2.18 -1.52
N ALA A 72 -8.88 -2.99 -0.88
CA ALA A 72 -9.25 -3.84 0.23
C ALA A 72 -8.06 -4.01 1.18
N ILE A 73 -8.35 -4.48 2.39
CA ILE A 73 -7.31 -4.85 3.35
C ILE A 73 -7.35 -6.35 3.60
N ALA A 74 -6.20 -6.93 3.93
CA ALA A 74 -6.07 -8.36 4.12
C ALA A 74 -5.66 -8.68 5.55
N ASP A 75 -6.50 -9.47 6.22
CA ASP A 75 -6.18 -9.90 7.58
C ASP A 75 -5.02 -10.91 7.61
N HIS A 76 -4.94 -11.78 6.60
CA HIS A 76 -3.93 -12.82 6.40
C HIS A 76 -3.15 -12.63 5.10
N ARG A 77 -1.90 -13.12 5.04
CA ARG A 77 -1.07 -13.06 3.84
C ARG A 77 -1.57 -14.11 2.85
N GLY A 78 -2.53 -13.72 2.03
CA GLY A 78 -3.12 -14.58 1.00
C GLY A 78 -2.16 -14.87 -0.16
N SER A 79 -2.57 -15.79 -1.03
CA SER A 79 -1.87 -16.12 -2.28
C SER A 79 -1.70 -14.89 -3.17
N ALA A 80 -0.70 -14.91 -4.06
CA ALA A 80 -0.39 -13.82 -4.99
C ALA A 80 -1.60 -13.16 -5.69
N PRO A 81 -2.60 -13.91 -6.23
CA PRO A 81 -3.77 -13.29 -6.85
C PRO A 81 -4.62 -12.49 -5.87
N LEU A 82 -4.74 -12.94 -4.62
CA LEU A 82 -5.50 -12.23 -3.60
C LEU A 82 -4.82 -10.90 -3.24
N ALA A 83 -3.49 -10.91 -3.10
CA ALA A 83 -2.71 -9.70 -2.80
C ALA A 83 -2.85 -8.62 -3.89
N ALA A 84 -2.94 -9.02 -5.16
CA ALA A 84 -3.16 -8.10 -6.27
C ALA A 84 -4.56 -7.44 -6.23
N THR A 85 -5.56 -8.08 -5.63
CA THR A 85 -6.91 -7.50 -5.48
C THR A 85 -7.02 -6.49 -4.32
N LEU A 86 -5.99 -6.38 -3.47
CA LEU A 86 -6.00 -5.47 -2.32
C LEU A 86 -5.74 -4.02 -2.72
N TYR A 87 -5.13 -3.80 -3.88
CA TYR A 87 -4.79 -2.47 -4.36
C TYR A 87 -4.94 -2.37 -5.86
N ASP A 88 -5.18 -1.14 -6.30
CA ASP A 88 -5.14 -0.77 -7.70
C ASP A 88 -3.82 -0.03 -7.95
N ASP A 89 -3.02 -0.50 -8.90
CA ASP A 89 -1.78 0.16 -9.28
C ASP A 89 -2.09 1.29 -10.26
N ILE A 90 -2.11 2.52 -9.75
CA ILE A 90 -2.32 3.74 -10.52
C ILE A 90 -0.99 4.46 -10.71
N SER A 91 0.12 3.71 -10.65
CA SER A 91 1.44 4.30 -10.78
C SER A 91 1.46 5.05 -12.10
N PRO A 92 1.90 6.33 -12.13
CA PRO A 92 2.03 7.02 -13.39
C PRO A 92 3.00 6.21 -14.22
N SER A 93 2.48 5.51 -15.22
CA SER A 93 3.29 5.01 -16.30
C SER A 93 4.07 6.22 -16.78
N LEU A 94 5.39 6.15 -16.71
CA LEU A 94 6.23 6.98 -17.55
C LEU A 94 6.00 6.49 -18.98
N GLU A 95 4.76 6.60 -19.48
CA GLU A 95 4.50 6.75 -20.89
C GLU A 95 5.34 7.96 -21.26
N LYS A 96 6.49 7.66 -21.88
CA LYS A 96 7.22 8.63 -22.67
C LYS A 96 6.15 9.44 -23.43
N PRO A 97 6.27 10.78 -23.51
CA PRO A 97 5.49 11.49 -24.52
C PRO A 97 5.77 10.79 -25.85
N GLU A 98 4.72 10.22 -26.42
CA GLU A 98 4.76 9.50 -27.69
C GLU A 98 5.29 10.43 -28.79
N SER A 99 6.04 9.87 -29.74
CA SER A 99 6.32 10.45 -31.06
C SER A 99 5.92 9.44 -32.12
#